data_AF-A0AAE2J8P8-F1
#
_entry.id   AF-A0AAE2J8P8-F1
#
_cell.length_a   1.000
_cell.length_b   1.000
_cell.length_c   1.000
_cell.angle_alpha   90.00
_cell.angle_beta   90.00
_cell.angle_gamma   90.00
#
_symmetry.space_group_name_H-M   'P 1'
#
loop_
_entity.id
_entity.type
_entity.pdbx_description
1 polymer ?
#
loop_
_entity_poly.entity_id
_entity_poly.type
_entity_poly.pdbx_seq_one_letter_code
_entity_poly.pdbx_strand_id
1 'polypeptide(L)'
;MKTTRLLPWILFFSGALIYVIGLWRACPLLSSKGYFFAVLMTGMFVTYVYQRAENLNQNDEHFASVCQMVALITVGVLLVGVLNVPLSPLEKGLFPLAFIVCLLGQVLLMRSAEYLSKGPEL
;
A
#
# COMPACT_ATOMS: atom_id res chain seq x y z
N MET A 1 7.64 26.82 -1.69
CA MET A 1 7.93 25.51 -2.31
C MET A 1 8.04 24.33 -1.31
N LYS A 2 7.54 24.42 -0.06
CA LYS A 2 7.57 23.30 0.92
C LYS A 2 6.33 22.38 0.86
N THR A 3 5.19 22.92 0.41
CA THR A 3 3.88 22.26 0.46
C THR A 3 3.76 21.04 -0.46
N THR A 4 4.44 21.04 -1.61
CA THR A 4 4.37 19.96 -2.61
C THR A 4 4.92 18.63 -2.10
N ARG A 5 5.87 18.65 -1.16
CA ARG A 5 6.44 17.44 -0.53
C ARG A 5 5.54 16.82 0.54
N LEU A 6 4.74 17.66 1.20
CA LEU A 6 3.85 17.20 2.27
C LEU A 6 2.64 16.45 1.70
N LEU A 7 2.22 16.78 0.47
CA LEU A 7 1.03 16.20 -0.15
C LEU A 7 1.07 14.66 -0.29
N PRO A 8 2.10 14.03 -0.91
CA PRO A 8 2.18 12.58 -1.01
C PRO A 8 2.42 11.91 0.35
N TRP A 9 3.14 12.58 1.25
CA TRP A 9 3.36 12.12 2.63
C TRP A 9 2.04 12.05 3.40
N ILE A 10 1.22 13.10 3.32
CA ILE A 10 -0.11 13.14 3.91
C ILE A 10 -1.03 12.10 3.29
N LEU A 11 -0.96 11.88 1.96
CA LEU A 11 -1.77 10.87 1.28
C LEU A 11 -1.45 9.44 1.74
N PHE A 12 -0.16 9.15 1.90
CA PHE A 12 0.30 7.85 2.40
C PHE A 12 -0.10 7.63 3.86
N PHE A 13 0.14 8.61 4.72
CA PHE A 13 -0.25 8.54 6.14
C PHE A 13 -1.76 8.49 6.33
N SER A 14 -2.53 9.22 5.53
CA SER A 14 -3.99 9.19 5.61
C SER A 14 -4.53 7.80 5.23
N GLY A 15 -4.02 7.20 4.15
CA GLY A 15 -4.38 5.82 3.77
C GLY A 15 -4.05 4.80 4.86
N ALA A 16 -2.85 4.89 5.46
CA ALA A 16 -2.42 4.01 6.54
C ALA A 16 -3.28 4.20 7.80
N LEU A 17 -3.56 5.45 8.20
CA LEU A 17 -4.40 5.76 9.35
C LEU A 17 -5.83 5.29 9.15
N ILE A 18 -6.43 5.52 7.97
CA ILE A 18 -7.79 5.04 7.66
C ILE A 18 -7.85 3.52 7.76
N TYR A 19 -6.84 2.81 7.24
CA TYR A 19 -6.78 1.35 7.34
C TYR A 19 -6.67 0.87 8.79
N VAL A 20 -5.76 1.46 9.59
CA VAL A 20 -5.54 1.08 11.01
C VAL A 20 -6.76 1.43 11.87
N ILE A 21 -7.39 2.58 11.65
CA ILE A 21 -8.61 2.99 12.37
C ILE A 21 -9.78 2.06 12.01
N GLY A 22 -9.95 1.74 10.73
CA GLY A 22 -10.94 0.76 10.28
C GLY A 22 -10.74 -0.60 10.95
N LEU A 23 -9.49 -1.05 11.04
CA LEU A 23 -9.07 -2.29 11.68
C LEU A 23 -9.29 -2.29 13.20
N TRP A 24 -9.17 -1.13 13.85
CA TRP A 24 -9.47 -0.98 15.26
C TRP A 24 -10.98 -1.07 15.57
N ARG A 25 -11.82 -0.56 14.66
CA ARG A 25 -13.29 -0.56 14.80
C ARG A 25 -13.92 -1.91 14.44
N ALA A 26 -13.37 -2.56 13.43
CA ALA A 26 -13.98 -3.71 12.78
C ALA A 26 -13.73 -5.06 13.47
N CYS A 27 -12.66 -5.19 14.26
CA CYS A 27 -12.28 -6.46 14.87
C CYS A 27 -11.98 -6.31 16.37
N PRO A 28 -12.64 -7.07 17.26
CA PRO A 28 -12.23 -7.16 18.66
C PRO A 28 -11.12 -8.20 18.89
N LEU A 29 -10.97 -9.20 18.00
CA LEU A 29 -9.95 -10.26 18.11
C LEU A 29 -8.56 -9.76 17.66
N LEU A 30 -7.53 -10.01 18.48
CA LEU A 30 -6.14 -9.63 18.15
C LEU A 30 -5.60 -10.39 16.93
N SER A 31 -6.03 -11.65 16.74
CA SER A 31 -5.54 -12.52 15.65
C SER A 31 -5.95 -12.02 14.26
N SER A 32 -7.21 -11.57 14.09
CA SER A 32 -7.68 -11.00 12.83
C SER A 32 -7.05 -9.63 12.55
N LYS A 33 -6.79 -8.82 13.59
CA LYS A 33 -6.04 -7.56 13.45
C LYS A 33 -4.65 -7.78 12.87
N GLY A 34 -3.92 -8.77 13.40
CA GLY A 34 -2.58 -9.13 12.93
C GLY A 34 -2.59 -9.58 11.46
N TYR A 35 -3.60 -10.33 11.03
CA TYR A 35 -3.75 -10.74 9.64
C TYR A 35 -3.83 -9.55 8.67
N PHE A 36 -4.78 -8.64 8.90
CA PHE A 36 -4.95 -7.48 8.01
C PHE A 36 -3.75 -6.53 8.05
N PHE A 37 -3.15 -6.36 9.24
CA PHE A 37 -1.92 -5.57 9.37
C PHE A 37 -0.74 -6.19 8.59
N ALA A 38 -0.57 -7.52 8.66
CA ALA A 38 0.44 -8.22 7.90
C ALA A 38 0.22 -8.07 6.39
N VAL A 39 -1.03 -8.19 5.92
CA VAL A 39 -1.39 -7.98 4.51
C VAL A 39 -1.05 -6.56 4.04
N LEU A 40 -1.36 -5.54 4.84
CA LEU A 40 -0.96 -4.16 4.54
C LEU A 40 0.56 -4.02 4.45
N MET A 41 1.30 -4.54 5.43
CA MET A 41 2.76 -4.48 5.46
C MET A 41 3.40 -5.21 4.27
N THR A 42 2.92 -6.39 3.91
CA THR A 42 3.39 -7.15 2.74
C THR A 42 3.09 -6.39 1.45
N GLY A 43 1.90 -5.83 1.29
CA GLY A 43 1.54 -5.03 0.13
C GLY A 43 2.46 -3.82 -0.04
N MET A 44 2.68 -3.08 1.04
CA MET A 44 3.60 -1.94 1.06
C MET A 44 5.04 -2.36 0.74
N PHE A 45 5.50 -3.50 1.26
CA PHE A 45 6.84 -3.99 0.98
C PHE A 45 7.01 -4.36 -0.49
N VAL A 46 6.06 -5.10 -1.08
CA VAL A 46 6.10 -5.48 -2.49
C VAL A 46 6.05 -4.27 -3.41
N THR A 47 5.18 -3.29 -3.12
CA THR A 47 5.12 -2.05 -3.89
C THR A 47 6.41 -1.23 -3.77
N TYR A 48 6.99 -1.13 -2.58
CA TYR A 48 8.27 -0.46 -2.39
C TYR A 48 9.41 -1.13 -3.16
N VAL A 49 9.49 -2.46 -3.11
CA VAL A 49 10.53 -3.23 -3.82
C VAL A 49 10.37 -3.09 -5.33
N TYR A 50 9.13 -3.20 -5.84
CA TYR A 50 8.81 -2.98 -7.26
C TYR A 50 9.21 -1.57 -7.71
N GLN A 51 8.79 -0.55 -6.97
CA GLN A 51 9.17 0.85 -7.20
C GLN A 51 10.69 1.01 -7.24
N ARG A 52 11.40 0.44 -6.27
CA ARG A 52 12.86 0.58 -6.17
C ARG A 52 13.56 -0.10 -7.36
N ALA A 53 13.09 -1.26 -7.80
CA ALA A 53 13.62 -1.91 -8.99
C ALA A 53 13.41 -1.07 -10.26
N GLU A 54 12.19 -0.50 -10.43
CA GLU A 54 11.92 0.42 -11.54
C GLU A 54 12.83 1.65 -11.53
N ASN A 55 13.01 2.30 -10.37
CA ASN A 55 13.85 3.51 -10.25
C ASN A 55 15.34 3.21 -10.53
N LEU A 56 15.82 2.00 -10.20
CA LEU A 56 17.20 1.57 -10.48
C LEU A 56 17.41 1.12 -11.94
N ASN A 57 16.35 1.13 -12.77
CA ASN A 57 16.35 0.60 -14.13
C ASN A 57 16.85 -0.86 -14.20
N GLN A 58 16.71 -1.61 -13.10
CA GLN A 58 17.05 -3.02 -12.94
C GLN A 58 15.78 -3.88 -13.06
N ASN A 59 14.97 -3.57 -14.06
CA ASN A 59 13.65 -4.12 -14.26
C ASN A 59 13.79 -5.42 -15.05
N ASP A 60 14.44 -6.43 -14.46
CA ASP A 60 14.44 -7.75 -15.09
C ASP A 60 12.99 -8.24 -15.17
N GLU A 61 12.54 -8.70 -16.34
CA GLU A 61 11.15 -9.15 -16.58
C GLU A 61 10.73 -10.22 -15.56
N HIS A 62 11.69 -11.05 -15.13
CA HIS A 62 11.50 -12.07 -14.13
C HIS A 62 11.24 -11.48 -12.73
N PHE A 63 11.88 -10.36 -12.37
CA PHE A 63 11.70 -9.69 -11.09
C PHE A 63 10.33 -9.00 -11.01
N ALA A 64 9.94 -8.29 -12.07
CA ALA A 64 8.63 -7.66 -12.18
C ALA A 64 7.51 -8.70 -12.06
N SER A 65 7.65 -9.85 -12.72
CA SER A 65 6.68 -10.96 -12.65
C SER A 65 6.54 -11.52 -11.23
N VAL A 66 7.64 -11.72 -10.51
CA VAL A 66 7.61 -12.18 -9.11
C VAL A 66 6.91 -11.15 -8.21
N CYS A 67 7.26 -9.86 -8.31
CA CYS A 67 6.58 -8.80 -7.56
C CYS A 67 5.08 -8.76 -7.85
N GLN A 68 4.69 -8.90 -9.12
CA GLN A 68 3.27 -8.93 -9.52
C GLN A 68 2.54 -10.15 -8.92
N MET A 69 3.16 -11.33 -8.93
CA MET A 69 2.59 -12.53 -8.29
C MET A 69 2.37 -12.31 -6.79
N VAL A 70 3.36 -11.78 -6.06
CA VAL A 70 3.21 -11.52 -4.61
C VAL A 70 2.15 -10.44 -4.36
N ALA A 71 2.05 -9.42 -5.21
CA ALA A 71 0.99 -8.42 -5.12
C ALA A 71 -0.40 -9.04 -5.32
N LEU A 72 -0.57 -9.91 -6.32
CA LEU A 72 -1.83 -10.64 -6.56
C LEU A 72 -2.19 -11.55 -5.39
N ILE A 73 -1.22 -12.28 -4.84
CA ILE A 73 -1.43 -13.11 -3.64
C ILE A 73 -1.86 -12.24 -2.46
N THR A 74 -1.21 -11.09 -2.25
CA THR A 74 -1.55 -10.15 -1.16
C THR A 74 -2.98 -9.64 -1.29
N VAL A 75 -3.41 -9.26 -2.51
CA VAL A 75 -4.78 -8.83 -2.80
C VAL A 75 -5.78 -9.98 -2.61
N GLY A 76 -5.43 -11.19 -3.03
CA GLY A 76 -6.26 -12.38 -2.84
C GLY A 76 -6.48 -12.70 -1.36
N VAL A 77 -5.40 -12.70 -0.58
CA VAL A 77 -5.43 -12.89 0.88
C VAL A 77 -6.25 -11.77 1.54
N LEU A 78 -6.12 -10.52 1.10
CA LEU A 78 -6.97 -9.42 1.58
C LEU A 78 -8.46 -9.71 1.32
N LEU A 79 -8.83 -10.09 0.10
CA LEU A 79 -10.22 -10.40 -0.27
C LEU A 79 -10.77 -11.56 0.57
N VAL A 80 -10.01 -12.66 0.69
CA VAL A 80 -10.42 -13.82 1.49
C VAL A 80 -10.63 -13.43 2.95
N GLY A 81 -9.76 -12.59 3.51
CA GLY A 81 -9.92 -12.08 4.87
C GLY A 81 -11.19 -11.24 5.05
N VAL A 82 -11.47 -10.33 4.11
CA VAL A 82 -12.67 -9.47 4.14
C VAL A 82 -13.96 -10.28 3.97
N LEU A 83 -13.93 -11.35 3.17
CA LEU A 83 -15.08 -12.23 2.96
C LEU A 83 -15.34 -13.15 4.15
N ASN A 84 -14.28 -13.62 4.83
CA ASN A 84 -14.37 -14.57 5.93
C ASN A 84 -14.82 -13.91 7.24
N VAL A 85 -14.38 -12.67 7.51
CA VAL A 85 -14.80 -11.96 8.72
C VAL A 85 -16.22 -11.39 8.55
N PRO A 86 -17.12 -11.53 9.54
CA PRO A 86 -18.46 -10.94 9.52
C PRO A 86 -18.40 -9.42 9.74
N LEU A 87 -17.77 -8.72 8.80
CA LEU A 87 -17.65 -7.27 8.72
C LEU A 87 -18.94 -6.64 8.20
N SER A 88 -19.23 -5.42 8.65
CA SER A 88 -20.30 -4.61 8.06
C SER A 88 -20.02 -4.40 6.55
N PRO A 89 -21.04 -4.34 5.68
CA PRO A 89 -20.83 -4.17 4.23
C PRO A 89 -20.05 -2.90 3.87
N LEU A 90 -20.16 -1.85 4.68
CA LEU A 90 -19.40 -0.60 4.53
C LEU A 90 -17.90 -0.81 4.84
N GLU A 91 -17.59 -1.55 5.91
CA GLU A 91 -16.21 -1.86 6.30
C GLU A 91 -15.55 -2.82 5.31
N LYS A 92 -16.32 -3.75 4.73
CA LYS A 92 -15.84 -4.66 3.68
C LYS A 92 -15.31 -3.92 2.45
N GLY A 93 -15.94 -2.80 2.07
CA GLY A 93 -15.47 -1.96 0.96
C GLY A 93 -14.33 -1.03 1.37
N LEU A 94 -14.36 -0.51 2.61
CA LEU A 94 -13.41 0.49 3.08
C LEU A 94 -11.98 -0.08 3.21
N PHE A 95 -11.84 -1.34 3.61
CA PHE A 95 -10.54 -2.00 3.78
C PHE A 95 -9.71 -2.10 2.48
N PRO A 96 -10.20 -2.72 1.39
CA PRO A 96 -9.48 -2.78 0.14
C PRO A 96 -9.29 -1.39 -0.49
N LEU A 97 -10.25 -0.48 -0.32
CA LEU A 97 -10.12 0.90 -0.79
C LEU A 97 -8.96 1.62 -0.08
N ALA A 98 -8.90 1.55 1.25
CA ALA A 98 -7.82 2.14 2.05
C ALA A 98 -6.46 1.50 1.74
N PHE A 99 -6.42 0.19 1.49
CA PHE A 99 -5.22 -0.51 1.04
C PHE A 99 -4.71 0.06 -0.30
N ILE A 100 -5.58 0.18 -1.30
CA ILE A 100 -5.22 0.75 -2.61
C ILE A 100 -4.75 2.21 -2.47
N VAL A 101 -5.46 3.03 -1.70
CA VAL A 101 -5.08 4.43 -1.45
C VAL A 101 -3.70 4.51 -0.78
N CYS A 102 -3.40 3.63 0.17
CA CYS A 102 -2.10 3.56 0.82
C CYS A 102 -0.97 3.21 -0.18
N LEU A 103 -1.18 2.20 -1.04
CA LEU A 103 -0.23 1.83 -2.08
C LEU A 103 -0.02 2.96 -3.09
N LEU A 104 -1.10 3.60 -3.56
CA LEU A 104 -1.02 4.75 -4.47
C LEU A 104 -0.28 5.92 -3.82
N GLY A 105 -0.54 6.19 -2.54
CA GLY A 105 0.19 7.20 -1.77
C GLY A 105 1.69 6.91 -1.71
N GLN A 106 2.07 5.64 -1.50
CA GLN A 106 3.46 5.21 -1.49
C GLN A 106 4.13 5.36 -2.86
N VAL A 107 3.43 4.96 -3.93
CA VAL A 107 3.88 5.12 -5.33
C VAL A 107 4.15 6.58 -5.66
N LEU A 108 3.21 7.48 -5.33
CA LEU A 108 3.35 8.91 -5.55
C LEU A 108 4.51 9.51 -4.74
N LEU A 109 4.67 9.06 -3.49
CA LEU A 109 5.74 9.49 -2.60
C LEU A 109 7.12 9.15 -3.14
N MET A 110 7.32 7.91 -3.58
CA MET A 110 8.58 7.45 -4.18
C MET A 110 8.88 8.17 -5.49
N ARG A 111 7.88 8.33 -6.37
CA ARG A 111 8.06 9.09 -7.62
C ARG A 111 8.46 10.55 -7.36
N SER A 112 7.83 11.20 -6.37
CA SER A 112 8.16 12.57 -5.98
C SER A 112 9.59 12.71 -5.43
N ALA A 113 10.10 11.66 -4.77
CA ALA A 113 11.49 11.61 -4.32
C ALA A 113 12.46 11.42 -5.49
N GLU A 114 12.11 10.60 -6.49
CA GLU A 114 12.93 10.44 -7.71
C GLU A 114 13.02 11.74 -8.54
N TYR A 115 11.90 12.42 -8.83
CA TYR A 115 11.91 13.69 -9.59
C TYR A 115 12.83 14.75 -8.96
N LEU A 116 12.96 14.71 -7.64
CA LEU A 116 13.84 15.60 -6.91
C LEU A 116 15.31 15.16 -7.00
N SER A 117 15.57 13.85 -7.02
CA SER A 117 16.93 13.31 -7.20
C SER A 117 17.48 13.61 -8.60
N LYS A 118 16.61 13.60 -9.62
CA LYS A 118 16.94 14.03 -11.00
C LYS A 118 16.66 15.53 -11.21
N GLY A 119 17.02 16.38 -10.24
CA GLY A 119 16.77 17.84 -10.29
C GLY A 119 17.09 18.47 -11.64
N PRO A 120 16.40 19.58 -12.00
CA PRO A 120 16.25 20.05 -13.38
C PRO A 120 17.59 20.21 -14.07
N GLU A 121 17.83 19.45 -15.13
CA GLU A 121 18.87 19.76 -16.10
C GLU A 121 18.44 21.00 -16.90
N LEU A 122 18.62 22.17 -16.29
CA LEU A 122 18.61 23.50 -16.91
C LEU A 122 19.97 24.16 -16.72
#